data_AF-A0A6J4UR79-F1
#
_entry.id   AF-A0A6J4UR79-F1
#
_cell.length_a   1.000
_cell.length_b   1.000
_cell.length_c   1.000
_cell.angle_alpha   90.00
_cell.angle_beta   90.00
_cell.angle_gamma   90.00
#
_symmetry.space_group_name_H-M   'P 1'
#
loop_
_entity.id
_entity.type
_entity.pdbx_description
1 polymer ?
#
loop_
_entity_poly.entity_id
_entity_poly.type
_entity_poly.pdbx_seq_one_letter_code
_entity_poly.pdbx_strand_id
1 'polypeptide(L)'
;MPDASPDGPRRCSKQEPWRPARATASPRWAIILGRTSQPAGSAMTARVPSPFTPVEPAAPRGVGAAPDAPAPVQAPMADPLAARLLELLRLCNDWLKFAETKNVGIVGLAGSALAIVVAAVSFLRAEGIPPPAGAGLVVASLLMALSLLAGVWSFMPATSTPRWMRLNVGDPHPDDNLFYFGHAAKYAPRPLAEAVARRYERQPEPAVSDLHHDLAAQLVVNARITLQKLKLFRWAVLLFAGGALLSAAGMLAVLLV
;
A
#
# COMPACT_ATOMS: atom_id res chain seq x y z
N MET A 1 63.35 -14.03 -16.16
CA MET A 1 61.91 -14.32 -16.17
C MET A 1 61.45 -14.46 -14.73
N PRO A 2 60.52 -13.63 -14.24
CA PRO A 2 59.90 -13.85 -12.94
C PRO A 2 58.55 -14.55 -13.12
N ASP A 3 58.43 -15.73 -12.51
CA ASP A 3 57.16 -16.45 -12.33
C ASP A 3 56.26 -15.71 -11.34
N ALA A 4 55.10 -15.29 -11.82
CA ALA A 4 54.00 -14.81 -10.99
C ALA A 4 52.89 -15.86 -11.02
N SER A 5 52.70 -16.57 -9.90
CA SER A 5 51.55 -17.44 -9.67
C SER A 5 50.62 -16.77 -8.66
N PRO A 6 49.36 -16.45 -9.00
CA PRO A 6 48.39 -15.97 -8.03
C PRO A 6 47.15 -16.86 -8.04
N ASP A 7 47.06 -17.81 -7.12
CA ASP A 7 45.77 -18.39 -6.74
C ASP A 7 45.78 -18.83 -5.28
N GLY A 8 45.43 -17.87 -4.40
CA GLY A 8 45.12 -18.12 -3.01
C GLY A 8 43.62 -18.45 -2.83
N PRO A 9 43.26 -19.42 -1.97
CA PRO A 9 41.87 -19.85 -1.81
C PRO A 9 41.00 -18.74 -1.19
N ARG A 10 39.88 -18.43 -1.85
CA ARG A 10 38.85 -17.53 -1.34
C ARG A 10 38.26 -18.11 -0.06
N ARG A 11 38.51 -17.45 1.08
CA ARG A 11 37.91 -17.79 2.37
C ARG A 11 36.39 -17.59 2.28
N CYS A 12 35.66 -18.69 2.41
CA CYS A 12 34.22 -18.69 2.66
C CYS A 12 33.97 -18.02 4.02
N SER A 13 33.35 -16.84 4.02
CA SER A 13 33.01 -16.12 5.25
C SER A 13 31.96 -16.91 6.01
N LYS A 14 32.32 -17.42 7.18
CA LYS A 14 31.38 -18.01 8.15
C LYS A 14 30.28 -16.98 8.45
N GLN A 15 29.04 -17.27 8.10
CA GLN A 15 27.88 -16.52 8.57
C GLN A 15 27.78 -16.69 10.09
N GLU A 16 27.89 -15.60 10.83
CA GLU A 16 27.65 -15.61 12.26
C GLU A 16 26.15 -15.79 12.54
N PRO A 17 25.76 -16.63 13.53
CA PRO A 17 24.38 -16.76 13.94
C PRO A 17 23.88 -15.43 14.53
N TRP A 18 22.76 -14.94 13.97
CA TRP A 18 22.06 -13.74 14.41
C TRP A 18 21.81 -13.78 15.93
N ARG A 19 22.36 -12.79 16.65
CA ARG A 19 22.07 -12.55 18.07
C ARG A 19 21.10 -11.37 18.18
N PRO A 20 19.96 -11.49 18.88
CA PRO A 20 19.06 -10.35 19.08
C PRO A 20 19.74 -9.29 19.95
N ALA A 21 19.85 -8.07 19.41
CA ALA A 21 20.27 -6.91 20.18
C ALA A 21 19.20 -6.56 21.23
N ARG A 22 19.64 -6.24 22.45
CA ARG A 22 18.73 -5.77 23.52
C ARG A 22 18.10 -4.46 23.08
N ALA A 23 16.80 -4.48 22.84
CA ALA A 23 16.02 -3.34 22.41
C ALA A 23 15.87 -2.32 23.56
N THR A 24 16.47 -1.14 23.39
CA THR A 24 16.06 0.06 24.12
C THR A 24 14.89 0.69 23.37
N ALA A 25 13.68 0.55 23.91
CA ALA A 25 12.47 1.12 23.33
C ALA A 25 12.54 2.65 23.29
N SER A 26 12.37 3.27 22.11
CA SER A 26 12.11 4.71 22.00
C SER A 26 10.60 4.95 21.84
N PRO A 27 9.97 5.80 22.67
CA PRO A 27 8.52 6.01 22.62
C PRO A 27 8.22 7.25 21.77
N ARG A 28 7.95 7.11 20.47
CA ARG A 28 7.54 8.28 19.67
C ARG A 28 6.57 8.10 18.49
N TRP A 29 6.04 6.90 18.21
CA TRP A 29 5.17 6.70 17.03
C TRP A 29 3.73 6.22 17.31
N ALA A 30 3.29 6.17 18.57
CA ALA A 30 1.99 5.58 18.95
C ALA A 30 0.79 6.54 18.99
N ILE A 31 0.94 7.80 18.58
CA ILE A 31 -0.15 8.79 18.62
C ILE A 31 -0.35 9.31 17.19
N ILE A 32 -1.59 9.34 16.71
CA ILE A 32 -2.04 9.70 15.34
C ILE A 32 -2.22 8.50 14.38
N LEU A 33 -2.99 7.48 14.80
CA LEU A 33 -3.87 6.76 13.87
C LEU A 33 -5.25 6.67 14.52
N GLY A 34 -6.11 7.61 14.14
CA GLY A 34 -7.48 7.72 14.63
C GLY A 34 -8.32 6.48 14.28
N ARG A 35 -9.06 6.01 15.28
CA ARG A 35 -10.24 5.16 15.13
C ARG A 35 -11.16 5.79 14.08
N THR A 36 -11.27 5.18 12.90
CA THR A 36 -12.37 5.44 11.98
C THR A 36 -13.51 4.50 12.35
N SER A 37 -14.52 5.02 13.03
CA SER A 37 -15.82 4.36 13.18
C SER A 37 -16.45 4.20 11.79
N GLN A 38 -16.70 2.95 11.38
CA GLN A 38 -17.56 2.65 10.24
C GLN A 38 -18.98 3.16 10.54
N PRO A 39 -19.63 3.94 9.65
CA PRO A 39 -21.07 4.11 9.71
C PRO A 39 -21.75 2.84 9.18
N ALA A 40 -22.77 2.39 9.92
CA ALA A 40 -23.66 1.31 9.51
C ALA A 40 -24.40 1.72 8.22
N GLY A 41 -24.07 1.07 7.10
CA GLY A 41 -24.77 1.22 5.84
C GLY A 41 -25.95 0.25 5.75
N SER A 42 -27.17 0.79 5.73
CA SER A 42 -28.39 0.06 5.37
C SER A 42 -28.29 -0.43 3.93
N ALA A 43 -28.32 -1.75 3.74
CA ALA A 43 -28.29 -2.39 2.43
C ALA A 43 -29.65 -2.22 1.72
N MET A 44 -29.68 -1.42 0.66
CA MET A 44 -30.79 -1.38 -0.29
C MET A 44 -30.52 -2.41 -1.38
N THR A 45 -31.10 -3.60 -1.24
CA THR A 45 -31.00 -4.69 -2.21
C THR A 45 -31.90 -4.43 -3.41
N ALA A 46 -31.33 -3.93 -4.51
CA ALA A 46 -31.98 -3.96 -5.82
C ALA A 46 -31.88 -5.40 -6.38
N ARG A 47 -33.03 -6.08 -6.53
CA ARG A 47 -33.13 -7.38 -7.22
C ARG A 47 -32.92 -7.16 -8.71
N VAL A 48 -31.81 -7.66 -9.23
CA VAL A 48 -31.61 -7.87 -10.67
C VAL A 48 -32.25 -9.21 -11.04
N PRO A 49 -33.22 -9.28 -11.96
CA PRO A 49 -33.77 -10.54 -12.43
C PRO A 49 -32.72 -11.31 -13.25
N SER A 50 -32.47 -12.57 -12.88
CA SER A 50 -31.56 -13.48 -13.57
C SER A 50 -32.25 -14.10 -14.80
N PRO A 51 -31.68 -14.04 -16.01
CA PRO A 51 -32.30 -14.59 -17.23
C PRO A 51 -31.92 -16.04 -17.53
N PHE A 52 -31.40 -16.81 -16.57
CA PHE A 52 -31.02 -18.20 -16.79
C PHE A 52 -31.88 -19.16 -15.97
N THR A 53 -32.90 -19.74 -16.62
CA THR A 53 -33.51 -20.99 -16.16
C THR A 53 -32.50 -22.13 -16.36
N PRO A 54 -32.17 -22.91 -15.31
CA PRO A 54 -31.34 -24.10 -15.47
C PRO A 54 -32.08 -25.12 -16.34
N VAL A 55 -31.43 -25.61 -17.40
CA VAL A 55 -31.89 -26.79 -18.12
C VAL A 55 -31.64 -28.00 -17.22
N GLU A 56 -32.71 -28.68 -16.84
CA GLU A 56 -32.69 -29.91 -16.05
C GLU A 56 -31.95 -31.02 -16.84
N PRO A 57 -30.82 -31.55 -16.34
CA PRO A 57 -30.11 -32.60 -17.05
C PRO A 57 -30.89 -33.92 -16.96
N ALA A 58 -31.17 -34.50 -18.12
CA ALA A 58 -31.84 -35.79 -18.24
C ALA A 58 -31.12 -36.89 -17.45
N ALA A 59 -31.88 -37.65 -16.68
CA ALA A 59 -31.39 -38.77 -15.87
C ALA A 59 -30.71 -39.84 -16.75
N PRO A 60 -29.48 -40.28 -16.42
CA PRO A 60 -28.85 -41.38 -17.13
C PRO A 60 -29.55 -42.70 -16.79
N ARG A 61 -30.04 -43.39 -17.84
CA ARG A 61 -30.53 -44.77 -17.74
C ARG A 61 -29.35 -45.70 -17.44
N GLY A 62 -29.59 -46.61 -16.49
CA GLY A 62 -28.59 -47.50 -15.91
C GLY A 62 -27.79 -48.30 -16.94
N VAL A 63 -26.47 -48.26 -16.78
CA VAL A 63 -25.52 -49.16 -17.42
C VAL A 63 -24.65 -49.76 -16.29
N GLY A 64 -24.41 -51.06 -16.41
CA GLY A 64 -23.97 -51.97 -15.35
C GLY A 64 -22.69 -51.59 -14.60
N ALA A 65 -22.59 -52.19 -13.42
CA ALA A 65 -21.46 -52.10 -12.51
C ALA A 65 -20.14 -52.49 -13.19
N ALA A 66 -19.26 -51.51 -13.35
CA ALA A 66 -17.87 -51.71 -13.74
C ALA A 66 -17.00 -51.93 -12.49
N PRO A 67 -16.02 -52.85 -12.55
CA PRO A 67 -15.14 -53.17 -11.43
C PRO A 67 -14.07 -52.07 -11.22
N ASP A 68 -13.78 -51.81 -9.94
CA ASP A 68 -12.64 -51.06 -9.40
C ASP A 68 -12.36 -49.68 -10.01
N ALA A 69 -13.20 -48.72 -9.63
CA ALA A 69 -12.85 -47.30 -9.76
C ALA A 69 -11.56 -47.02 -8.94
N PRO A 70 -10.51 -46.43 -9.55
CA PRO A 70 -9.31 -46.06 -8.81
C PRO A 70 -9.67 -45.10 -7.69
N ALA A 71 -9.09 -45.34 -6.50
CA ALA A 71 -9.29 -44.49 -5.32
C ALA A 71 -9.13 -43.01 -5.71
N PRO A 72 -10.00 -42.12 -5.20
CA PRO A 72 -9.94 -40.70 -5.54
C PRO A 72 -8.53 -40.19 -5.24
N VAL A 73 -7.84 -39.74 -6.30
CA VAL A 73 -6.58 -39.03 -6.20
C VAL A 73 -6.85 -37.83 -5.29
N GLN A 74 -6.43 -37.90 -4.03
CA GLN A 74 -6.53 -36.79 -3.11
C GLN A 74 -5.80 -35.62 -3.78
N ALA A 75 -6.55 -34.55 -4.08
CA ALA A 75 -5.97 -33.35 -4.65
C ALA A 75 -4.75 -32.96 -3.79
N PRO A 76 -3.58 -32.68 -4.39
CA PRO A 76 -2.37 -32.40 -3.65
C PRO A 76 -2.67 -31.37 -2.58
N MET A 77 -2.41 -31.73 -1.32
CA MET A 77 -2.70 -30.89 -0.17
C MET A 77 -2.15 -29.49 -0.41
N ALA A 78 -3.04 -28.50 -0.41
CA ALA A 78 -2.67 -27.12 -0.63
C ALA A 78 -1.58 -26.71 0.36
N ASP A 79 -0.44 -26.24 -0.16
CA ASP A 79 0.67 -25.74 0.65
C ASP A 79 0.16 -24.62 1.59
N PRO A 80 0.09 -24.87 2.91
CA PRO A 80 -0.55 -23.95 3.84
C PRO A 80 0.21 -22.62 3.95
N LEU A 81 1.54 -22.64 3.79
CA LEU A 81 2.35 -21.43 3.81
C LEU A 81 2.11 -20.60 2.55
N ALA A 82 2.06 -21.23 1.38
CA ALA A 82 1.70 -20.54 0.14
C ALA A 82 0.30 -19.92 0.24
N ALA A 83 -0.69 -20.65 0.78
CA ALA A 83 -2.04 -20.13 0.99
C ALA A 83 -2.05 -18.89 1.91
N ARG A 84 -1.27 -18.93 3.00
CA ARG A 84 -1.14 -17.80 3.94
C ARG A 84 -0.48 -16.58 3.33
N LEU A 85 0.61 -16.77 2.58
CA LEU A 85 1.29 -15.68 1.89
C LEU A 85 0.38 -15.02 0.84
N LEU A 86 -0.42 -15.83 0.13
CA LEU A 86 -1.36 -15.36 -0.86
C LEU A 86 -2.52 -14.55 -0.21
N GLU A 87 -2.98 -14.95 0.97
CA GLU A 87 -3.94 -14.17 1.77
C GLU A 87 -3.36 -12.80 2.18
N LEU A 88 -2.13 -12.78 2.74
CA LEU A 88 -1.46 -11.54 3.11
C LEU A 88 -1.24 -10.62 1.90
N LEU A 89 -0.89 -11.19 0.75
CA LEU A 89 -0.76 -10.47 -0.51
C LEU A 89 -2.09 -9.86 -0.95
N ARG A 90 -3.21 -10.58 -0.86
CA ARG A 90 -4.56 -10.06 -1.15
C ARG A 90 -4.90 -8.87 -0.24
N LEU A 91 -4.69 -9.02 1.07
CA LEU A 91 -4.91 -7.93 2.04
C LEU A 91 -4.05 -6.70 1.71
N CYS A 92 -2.78 -6.90 1.38
CA CYS A 92 -1.88 -5.81 0.99
C CYS A 92 -2.34 -5.12 -0.30
N ASN A 93 -2.85 -5.87 -1.28
CA ASN A 93 -3.39 -5.31 -2.51
C ASN A 93 -4.65 -4.48 -2.26
N ASP A 94 -5.49 -4.87 -1.29
CA ASP A 94 -6.65 -4.06 -0.92
C ASP A 94 -6.24 -2.76 -0.23
N TRP A 95 -5.21 -2.78 0.63
CA TRP A 95 -4.61 -1.55 1.16
C TRP A 95 -3.99 -0.66 0.08
N LEU A 96 -3.37 -1.26 -0.95
CA LEU A 96 -2.83 -0.53 -2.09
C LEU A 96 -3.94 0.18 -2.87
N LYS A 97 -5.03 -0.52 -3.22
CA LYS A 97 -6.20 0.06 -3.90
C LYS A 97 -6.79 1.21 -3.08
N PHE A 98 -6.92 1.03 -1.76
CA PHE A 98 -7.38 2.09 -0.87
C PHE A 98 -6.48 3.33 -0.90
N ALA A 99 -5.16 3.15 -0.92
CA ALA A 99 -4.21 4.25 -1.05
C ALA A 99 -4.35 4.96 -2.41
N GLU A 100 -4.61 4.23 -3.49
CA GLU A 100 -4.86 4.80 -4.82
C GLU A 100 -6.16 5.59 -4.89
N THR A 101 -7.26 5.05 -4.36
CA THR A 101 -8.55 5.76 -4.28
C THR A 101 -8.42 7.08 -3.52
N LYS A 102 -7.68 7.09 -2.41
CA LYS A 102 -7.39 8.33 -1.65
C LYS A 102 -6.65 9.37 -2.47
N ASN A 103 -5.64 8.93 -3.22
CA ASN A 103 -4.88 9.83 -4.08
C ASN A 103 -5.69 10.36 -5.27
N VAL A 104 -6.61 9.56 -5.84
CA VAL A 104 -7.58 10.07 -6.83
C VAL A 104 -8.44 11.18 -6.20
N GLY A 105 -8.93 10.94 -4.99
CA GLY A 105 -9.74 11.90 -4.24
C GLY A 105 -9.03 13.24 -4.04
N ILE A 106 -7.76 13.25 -3.59
CA ILE A 106 -7.04 14.50 -3.38
C ILE A 106 -6.69 15.22 -4.69
N VAL A 107 -6.44 14.49 -5.79
CA VAL A 107 -6.24 15.09 -7.11
C VAL A 107 -7.49 15.82 -7.58
N GLY A 108 -8.67 15.18 -7.46
CA GLY A 108 -9.94 15.81 -7.80
C GLY A 108 -10.21 17.05 -6.95
N LEU A 109 -10.11 16.93 -5.62
CA LEU A 109 -10.35 18.04 -4.70
C LEU A 109 -9.38 19.21 -4.90
N ALA A 110 -8.07 18.94 -4.99
CA ALA A 110 -7.06 19.97 -5.17
C ALA A 110 -7.19 20.66 -6.54
N GLY A 111 -7.47 19.90 -7.60
CA GLY A 111 -7.69 20.44 -8.95
C GLY A 111 -8.92 21.35 -9.00
N SER A 112 -10.06 20.91 -8.48
CA SER A 112 -11.28 21.71 -8.44
C SER A 112 -11.13 22.97 -7.58
N ALA A 113 -10.54 22.84 -6.38
CA ALA A 113 -10.32 23.99 -5.51
C ALA A 113 -9.38 25.03 -6.15
N LEU A 114 -8.28 24.58 -6.77
CA LEU A 114 -7.36 25.46 -7.47
C LEU A 114 -8.07 26.22 -8.61
N ALA A 115 -8.90 25.54 -9.40
CA ALA A 115 -9.66 26.18 -10.48
C ALA A 115 -10.62 27.27 -9.95
N ILE A 116 -11.32 26.99 -8.84
CA ILE A 116 -12.22 27.96 -8.18
C ILE A 116 -11.42 29.18 -7.70
N VAL A 117 -10.29 28.97 -7.02
CA VAL A 117 -9.47 30.07 -6.49
C VAL A 117 -8.91 30.93 -7.63
N VAL A 118 -8.40 30.32 -8.70
CA VAL A 118 -7.88 31.04 -9.87
C VAL A 118 -8.97 31.87 -10.56
N ALA A 119 -10.17 31.30 -10.73
CA ALA A 119 -11.32 32.02 -11.29
C ALA A 119 -11.72 33.21 -10.42
N ALA A 120 -11.82 33.00 -9.09
CA ALA A 120 -12.17 34.05 -8.15
C ALA A 120 -11.12 35.17 -8.10
N VAL A 121 -9.82 34.83 -8.10
CA VAL A 121 -8.74 35.83 -8.19
C VAL A 121 -8.85 36.63 -9.49
N SER A 122 -9.14 35.97 -10.61
CA SER A 122 -9.26 36.65 -11.90
C SER A 122 -10.40 37.65 -11.92
N PHE A 123 -11.54 37.29 -11.32
CA PHE A 123 -12.69 38.18 -11.14
C PHE A 123 -12.37 39.36 -10.21
N LEU A 124 -11.86 39.07 -9.02
CA LEU A 124 -11.59 40.09 -8.00
C LEU A 124 -10.46 41.05 -8.39
N ARG A 125 -9.55 40.67 -9.29
CA ARG A 125 -8.51 41.58 -9.81
C ARG A 125 -9.10 42.78 -10.56
N ALA A 126 -10.27 42.63 -11.19
CA ALA A 126 -10.96 43.74 -11.84
C ALA A 126 -11.50 44.76 -10.81
N GLU A 127 -11.90 44.29 -9.63
CA GLU A 127 -12.49 45.09 -8.55
C GLU A 127 -11.45 45.71 -7.60
N GLY A 128 -10.18 45.31 -7.69
CA GLY A 128 -9.09 45.87 -6.88
C GLY A 128 -8.86 45.14 -5.55
N ILE A 129 -8.24 43.95 -5.60
CA ILE A 129 -7.93 43.14 -4.41
C ILE A 129 -6.96 43.87 -3.48
N PRO A 130 -7.25 43.97 -2.17
CA PRO A 130 -6.27 44.42 -1.18
C PRO A 130 -4.97 43.62 -1.29
N PRO A 131 -3.78 44.26 -1.34
CA PRO A 131 -2.50 43.58 -1.51
C PRO A 131 -2.26 42.36 -0.59
N PRO A 132 -2.56 42.41 0.73
CA PRO A 132 -2.34 41.24 1.58
C PRO A 132 -3.26 40.07 1.23
N ALA A 133 -4.52 40.33 0.85
CA ALA A 133 -5.45 39.30 0.43
C ALA A 133 -5.02 38.67 -0.91
N GLY A 134 -4.56 39.50 -1.86
CA GLY A 134 -4.01 39.04 -3.13
C GLY A 134 -2.80 38.13 -2.94
N ALA A 135 -1.85 38.53 -2.09
CA ALA A 135 -0.68 37.71 -1.76
C ALA A 135 -1.09 36.37 -1.12
N GLY A 136 -2.02 36.38 -0.17
CA GLY A 136 -2.56 35.17 0.47
C GLY A 136 -3.18 34.19 -0.54
N LEU A 137 -3.97 34.69 -1.48
CA LEU A 137 -4.60 33.89 -2.54
C LEU A 137 -3.58 33.30 -3.53
N VAL A 138 -2.50 34.01 -3.83
CA VAL A 138 -1.39 33.49 -4.65
C VAL A 138 -0.68 32.34 -3.92
N VAL A 139 -0.32 32.53 -2.65
CA VAL A 139 0.32 31.48 -1.85
C VAL A 139 -0.60 30.26 -1.70
N ALA A 140 -1.89 30.49 -1.45
CA ALA A 140 -2.90 29.44 -1.39
C ALA A 140 -2.96 28.61 -2.69
N SER A 141 -2.97 29.28 -3.84
CA SER A 141 -2.97 28.63 -5.16
C SER A 141 -1.72 27.79 -5.37
N LEU A 142 -0.53 28.28 -4.97
CA LEU A 142 0.71 27.52 -5.06
C LEU A 142 0.69 26.26 -4.19
N LEU A 143 0.17 26.34 -2.96
CA LEU A 143 0.03 25.17 -2.08
C LEU A 143 -0.94 24.13 -2.66
N MET A 144 -2.06 24.56 -3.23
CA MET A 144 -3.00 23.66 -3.90
C MET A 144 -2.40 23.02 -5.15
N ALA A 145 -1.63 23.78 -5.94
CA ALA A 145 -0.90 23.24 -7.09
C ALA A 145 0.14 22.19 -6.67
N LEU A 146 0.90 22.44 -5.58
CA LEU A 146 1.84 21.47 -5.03
C LEU A 146 1.14 20.22 -4.49
N SER A 147 -0.03 20.38 -3.85
CA SER A 147 -0.87 19.25 -3.44
C SER A 147 -1.31 18.41 -4.64
N LEU A 148 -1.80 19.06 -5.70
CA LEU A 148 -2.21 18.41 -6.94
C LEU A 148 -1.05 17.63 -7.56
N LEU A 149 0.13 18.27 -7.66
CA LEU A 149 1.35 17.62 -8.17
C LEU A 149 1.75 16.40 -7.32
N ALA A 150 1.70 16.51 -5.99
CA ALA A 150 1.97 15.37 -5.10
C ALA A 150 0.98 14.22 -5.30
N GLY A 151 -0.30 14.54 -5.50
CA GLY A 151 -1.36 13.57 -5.82
C GLY A 151 -1.11 12.88 -7.18
N VAL A 152 -0.82 13.64 -8.23
CA VAL A 152 -0.52 13.10 -9.57
C VAL A 152 0.75 12.25 -9.54
N TRP A 153 1.79 12.72 -8.84
CA TRP A 153 3.05 11.99 -8.68
C TRP A 153 2.85 10.61 -8.05
N SER A 154 1.87 10.46 -7.16
CA SER A 154 1.56 9.17 -6.53
C SER A 154 1.08 8.07 -7.48
N PHE A 155 0.70 8.42 -8.73
CA PHE A 155 0.33 7.48 -9.78
C PHE A 155 1.52 7.01 -10.62
N MET A 156 2.70 7.62 -10.48
CA MET A 156 3.85 7.18 -11.27
C MET A 156 4.25 5.74 -10.89
N PRO A 157 4.52 4.89 -11.90
CA PRO A 157 4.88 3.51 -11.66
C PRO A 157 6.23 3.43 -10.94
N ALA A 158 6.28 2.68 -9.84
CA ALA A 158 7.49 2.51 -9.03
C ALA A 158 8.44 1.44 -9.61
N THR A 159 8.81 1.57 -10.89
CA THR A 159 9.68 0.59 -11.59
C THR A 159 11.14 0.66 -11.14
N SER A 160 11.61 1.83 -10.70
CA SER A 160 12.95 2.02 -10.17
C SER A 160 12.92 3.11 -9.10
N THR A 161 12.66 2.74 -7.85
CA THR A 161 12.67 3.72 -6.75
C THR A 161 14.10 4.24 -6.57
N PRO A 162 14.38 5.53 -6.87
CA PRO A 162 15.71 6.08 -6.71
C PRO A 162 16.12 6.04 -5.23
N ARG A 163 17.43 5.97 -4.94
CA ARG A 163 17.94 5.77 -3.57
C ARG A 163 17.39 6.79 -2.56
N TRP A 164 17.20 8.04 -2.98
CA TRP A 164 16.66 9.12 -2.14
C TRP A 164 15.17 8.96 -1.79
N MET A 165 14.43 8.16 -2.56
CA MET A 165 13.02 7.85 -2.32
C MET A 165 12.84 6.49 -1.61
N ARG A 166 13.96 5.82 -1.25
CA ARG A 166 13.90 4.61 -0.42
C ARG A 166 13.31 4.97 0.93
N LEU A 167 12.20 4.32 1.24
CA LEU A 167 11.52 4.53 2.49
C LEU A 167 12.35 3.94 3.62
N ASN A 168 12.68 4.74 4.64
CA ASN A 168 13.20 4.21 5.89
C ASN A 168 12.04 3.52 6.63
N VAL A 169 11.96 2.19 6.49
CA VAL A 169 10.92 1.34 7.08
C VAL A 169 11.31 0.81 8.47
N GLY A 170 12.55 1.02 8.90
CA GLY A 170 13.11 0.40 10.10
C GLY A 170 13.42 -1.08 9.89
N ASP A 171 14.02 -1.69 10.91
CA ASP A 171 14.40 -3.10 10.89
C ASP A 171 13.23 -4.02 11.31
N PRO A 172 13.17 -5.26 10.78
CA PRO A 172 12.23 -6.27 11.25
C PRO A 172 12.32 -6.51 12.76
N HIS A 173 11.18 -6.67 13.42
CA HIS A 173 11.08 -6.96 14.85
C HIS A 173 10.29 -8.26 15.10
N PRO A 174 10.63 -9.08 16.11
CA PRO A 174 9.88 -10.31 16.42
C PRO A 174 8.38 -10.09 16.66
N ASP A 175 8.02 -8.95 17.25
CA ASP A 175 6.63 -8.61 17.57
C ASP A 175 5.85 -7.99 16.39
N ASP A 176 6.47 -7.81 15.22
CA ASP A 176 5.84 -7.20 14.06
C ASP A 176 4.57 -7.95 13.63
N ASN A 177 3.42 -7.27 13.67
CA ASN A 177 2.19 -7.78 13.08
C ASN A 177 2.31 -7.89 11.55
N LEU A 178 2.54 -9.09 11.02
CA LEU A 178 2.74 -9.34 9.58
C LEU A 178 1.47 -9.15 8.73
N PHE A 179 0.27 -9.08 9.32
CA PHE A 179 -0.96 -8.69 8.61
C PHE A 179 -1.01 -7.18 8.30
N TYR A 180 -0.21 -6.39 9.01
CA TYR A 180 -0.08 -4.97 8.72
C TYR A 180 1.03 -4.75 7.69
N PHE A 181 0.66 -4.22 6.51
CA PHE A 181 1.58 -3.95 5.40
C PHE A 181 2.77 -3.07 5.83
N GLY A 182 2.58 -2.17 6.80
CA GLY A 182 3.66 -1.33 7.32
C GLY A 182 4.79 -2.11 7.98
N HIS A 183 4.49 -3.25 8.60
CA HIS A 183 5.49 -4.15 9.16
C HIS A 183 6.06 -5.10 8.10
N ALA A 184 5.22 -5.65 7.22
CA ALA A 184 5.67 -6.51 6.12
C ALA A 184 6.72 -5.80 5.23
N ALA A 185 6.59 -4.49 5.01
CA ALA A 185 7.53 -3.69 4.21
C ALA A 185 8.97 -3.65 4.74
N LYS A 186 9.19 -3.93 6.05
CA LYS A 186 10.51 -3.96 6.71
C LYS A 186 11.35 -5.15 6.29
N TYR A 187 10.70 -6.25 5.91
CA TYR A 187 11.37 -7.52 5.67
C TYR A 187 11.99 -7.58 4.27
N ALA A 188 12.99 -8.46 4.13
CA ALA A 188 13.35 -9.02 2.83
C ALA A 188 12.45 -10.24 2.53
N PRO A 189 12.30 -10.66 1.25
CA PRO A 189 11.32 -11.68 0.86
C PRO A 189 11.48 -13.02 1.61
N ARG A 190 12.69 -13.57 1.64
CA ARG A 190 12.95 -14.85 2.33
C ARG A 190 12.73 -14.75 3.85
N PRO A 191 13.29 -13.77 4.59
CA PRO A 191 12.98 -13.57 6.00
C PRO A 191 11.48 -13.39 6.31
N LEU A 192 10.72 -12.75 5.40
CA LEU A 192 9.27 -12.61 5.56
C LEU A 192 8.57 -13.96 5.49
N ALA A 193 8.87 -14.77 4.47
CA ALA A 193 8.28 -16.11 4.31
C ALA A 193 8.56 -16.99 5.54
N GLU A 194 9.80 -16.97 6.04
CA GLU A 194 10.16 -17.70 7.25
C GLU A 194 9.44 -17.17 8.50
N ALA A 195 9.26 -15.85 8.63
CA ALA A 195 8.54 -15.25 9.75
C ALA A 195 7.05 -15.63 9.74
N VAL A 196 6.41 -15.68 8.57
CA VAL A 196 5.03 -16.16 8.40
C VAL A 196 4.93 -17.63 8.78
N ALA A 197 5.85 -18.46 8.29
CA ALA A 197 5.88 -19.90 8.56
C ALA A 197 6.06 -20.22 10.06
N ARG A 198 7.00 -19.53 10.72
CA ARG A 198 7.22 -19.68 12.17
C ARG A 198 6.01 -19.23 12.97
N ARG A 199 5.42 -18.07 12.63
CA ARG A 199 4.40 -17.42 13.46
C ARG A 199 3.00 -18.00 13.28
N TYR A 200 2.61 -18.33 12.06
CA TYR A 200 1.23 -18.73 11.75
C TYR A 200 1.10 -20.21 11.42
N GLU A 201 2.11 -20.80 10.78
CA GLU A 201 2.12 -22.23 10.42
C GLU A 201 2.85 -23.10 11.46
N ARG A 202 3.40 -22.47 12.52
CA ARG A 202 4.10 -23.12 13.64
C ARG A 202 5.25 -24.03 13.19
N GLN A 203 5.92 -23.68 12.10
CA GLN A 203 7.08 -24.41 11.58
C GLN A 203 8.36 -23.86 12.21
N PRO A 204 9.05 -24.60 13.11
CA PRO A 204 10.26 -24.08 13.77
C PRO A 204 11.41 -23.87 12.79
N GLU A 205 11.57 -24.82 11.85
CA GLU A 205 12.56 -24.81 10.77
C GLU A 205 11.83 -24.80 9.41
N PRO A 206 11.41 -23.63 8.94
CA PRO A 206 10.56 -23.54 7.75
C PRO A 206 11.34 -23.86 6.47
N ALA A 207 10.84 -24.83 5.70
CA ALA A 207 11.31 -25.11 4.35
C ALA A 207 10.68 -24.09 3.38
N VAL A 208 11.38 -22.99 3.11
CA VAL A 208 10.93 -21.95 2.17
C VAL A 208 11.32 -22.37 0.74
N SER A 209 10.33 -22.73 -0.06
CA SER A 209 10.46 -23.00 -1.49
C SER A 209 10.60 -21.69 -2.30
N ASP A 210 10.94 -21.81 -3.58
CA ASP A 210 11.00 -20.65 -4.49
C ASP A 210 9.64 -19.97 -4.64
N LEU A 211 8.54 -20.74 -4.65
CA LEU A 211 7.18 -20.19 -4.67
C LEU A 211 6.91 -19.30 -3.45
N HIS A 212 7.33 -19.72 -2.25
CA HIS A 212 7.20 -18.91 -1.04
C HIS A 212 8.02 -17.62 -1.12
N HIS A 213 9.22 -17.70 -1.69
CA HIS A 213 10.07 -16.55 -1.91
C HIS A 213 9.40 -15.52 -2.85
N ASP A 214 8.85 -15.98 -3.96
CA ASP A 214 8.22 -15.11 -4.97
C ASP A 214 6.95 -14.44 -4.43
N LEU A 215 6.09 -15.17 -3.73
CA LEU A 215 4.90 -14.61 -3.08
C LEU A 215 5.27 -13.56 -2.02
N ALA A 216 6.27 -13.86 -1.18
CA ALA A 216 6.77 -12.91 -0.20
C ALA A 216 7.42 -11.68 -0.86
N ALA A 217 8.09 -11.84 -2.01
CA ALA A 217 8.67 -10.74 -2.76
C ALA A 217 7.60 -9.78 -3.27
N GLN A 218 6.52 -10.31 -3.86
CA GLN A 218 5.36 -9.50 -4.28
C GLN A 218 4.72 -8.77 -3.10
N LEU A 219 4.56 -9.44 -1.96
CA LEU A 219 4.01 -8.84 -0.74
C LEU A 219 4.89 -7.68 -0.23
N VAL A 220 6.21 -7.87 -0.12
CA VAL A 220 7.15 -6.82 0.32
C VAL A 220 7.12 -5.62 -0.62
N VAL A 221 7.13 -5.85 -1.94
CA VAL A 221 7.09 -4.79 -2.94
C VAL A 221 5.79 -3.99 -2.82
N ASN A 222 4.63 -4.66 -2.81
CA ASN A 222 3.33 -4.00 -2.71
C ASN A 222 3.17 -3.26 -1.39
N ALA A 223 3.67 -3.82 -0.28
CA ALA A 223 3.65 -3.17 1.01
C ALA A 223 4.44 -1.85 1.02
N ARG A 224 5.61 -1.81 0.37
CA ARG A 224 6.44 -0.61 0.24
C ARG A 224 5.78 0.44 -0.65
N ILE A 225 5.18 0.03 -1.78
CA ILE A 225 4.42 0.93 -2.66
C ILE A 225 3.25 1.56 -1.89
N THR A 226 2.50 0.76 -1.14
CA THR A 226 1.38 1.24 -0.30
C THR A 226 1.85 2.29 0.70
N LEU A 227 2.95 2.05 1.42
CA LEU A 227 3.49 3.04 2.36
C LEU A 227 3.93 4.33 1.67
N GLN A 228 4.62 4.25 0.53
CA GLN A 228 5.05 5.43 -0.22
C GLN A 228 3.86 6.27 -0.69
N LYS A 229 2.83 5.63 -1.26
CA LYS A 229 1.59 6.30 -1.71
C LYS A 229 0.87 6.98 -0.55
N LEU A 230 0.78 6.34 0.63
CA LEU A 230 0.17 6.94 1.81
C LEU A 230 1.00 8.11 2.38
N LYS A 231 2.33 8.05 2.27
CA LYS A 231 3.20 9.18 2.67
C LYS A 231 3.00 10.39 1.77
N LEU A 232 2.94 10.18 0.45
CA LEU A 232 2.63 11.23 -0.52
C LEU A 232 1.22 11.81 -0.29
N PHE A 233 0.22 10.95 -0.08
CA PHE A 233 -1.14 11.37 0.27
C PHE A 233 -1.16 12.30 1.49
N ARG A 234 -0.43 11.96 2.56
CA ARG A 234 -0.35 12.79 3.77
C ARG A 234 0.20 14.18 3.46
N TRP A 235 1.27 14.28 2.66
CA TRP A 235 1.83 15.56 2.25
C TRP A 235 0.86 16.36 1.38
N ALA A 236 0.19 15.70 0.42
CA ALA A 236 -0.83 16.35 -0.41
C ALA A 236 -1.97 16.94 0.44
N VAL A 237 -2.51 16.17 1.39
CA VAL A 237 -3.56 16.67 2.30
C VAL A 237 -3.10 17.86 3.14
N LEU A 238 -1.87 17.84 3.66
CA LEU A 238 -1.34 18.98 4.44
C LEU A 238 -1.20 20.25 3.58
N LEU A 239 -0.66 20.11 2.37
CA LEU A 239 -0.55 21.22 1.42
C LEU A 239 -1.92 21.76 1.01
N PHE A 240 -2.86 20.86 0.70
CA PHE A 240 -4.24 21.22 0.37
C PHE A 240 -4.92 21.96 1.51
N ALA A 241 -4.85 21.43 2.74
CA ALA A 241 -5.47 22.05 3.90
C ALA A 241 -4.89 23.44 4.17
N GLY A 242 -3.56 23.60 4.11
CA GLY A 242 -2.91 24.90 4.24
C GLY A 242 -3.35 25.88 3.14
N GLY A 243 -3.40 25.44 1.89
CA GLY A 243 -3.89 26.24 0.77
C GLY A 243 -5.36 26.65 0.94
N ALA A 244 -6.23 25.72 1.33
CA ALA A 244 -7.65 25.99 1.54
C ALA A 244 -7.89 27.00 2.67
N LEU A 245 -7.17 26.88 3.79
CA LEU A 245 -7.27 27.84 4.90
C LEU A 245 -6.78 29.24 4.51
N LEU A 246 -5.65 29.34 3.82
CA LEU A 246 -5.15 30.63 3.32
C LEU A 246 -6.09 31.24 2.28
N SER A 247 -6.68 30.43 1.41
CA SER A 247 -7.66 30.89 0.44
C SER A 247 -8.90 31.45 1.13
N ALA A 248 -9.45 30.74 2.12
CA ALA A 248 -10.60 31.20 2.90
C ALA A 248 -10.31 32.51 3.65
N ALA A 249 -9.13 32.61 4.29
CA ALA A 249 -8.71 33.83 4.97
C ALA A 249 -8.54 35.01 3.99
N GLY A 250 -7.96 34.76 2.81
CA GLY A 250 -7.83 35.76 1.75
C GLY A 250 -9.19 36.26 1.26
N MET A 251 -10.14 35.35 0.99
CA MET A 251 -11.50 35.73 0.59
C MET A 251 -12.23 36.52 1.68
N LEU A 252 -12.10 36.11 2.94
CA LEU A 252 -12.68 36.84 4.06
C LEU A 252 -12.10 38.26 4.17
N ALA A 253 -10.80 38.42 3.99
CA ALA A 253 -10.15 39.73 4.00
C ALA A 253 -10.64 40.64 2.87
N VAL A 254 -10.96 40.09 1.69
CA VAL A 254 -11.59 40.86 0.60
C VAL A 254 -12.98 41.32 0.98
N LEU A 255 -13.78 40.50 1.67
CA LEU A 255 -15.16 40.84 2.06
C LEU A 255 -15.26 41.89 3.18
N LEU A 256 -14.18 42.11 3.93
CA LEU A 256 -14.13 43.05 5.06
C LEU A 256 -13.65 44.46 4.66
N VAL A 257 -13.25 44.66 3.40
CA VAL A 257 -12.79 45.94 2.84
C VAL A 257 -13.85 46.47 1.88
#